data_AF-A0A494XC50-F1
#
_entry.id   AF-A0A494XC50-F1
#
_cell.length_a   1.000
_cell.length_b   1.000
_cell.length_c   1.000
_cell.angle_alpha   90.00
_cell.angle_beta   90.00
_cell.angle_gamma   90.00
#
_symmetry.space_group_name_H-M   'P 1'
#
loop_
_entity.id
_entity.type
_entity.pdbx_description
1 polymer ?
#
loop_
_entity_poly.entity_id
_entity_poly.type
_entity_poly.pdbx_seq_one_letter_code
_entity_poly.pdbx_strand_id
1 'polypeptide(L)'
;MTTQVNLEATSNTFHSAHDVETADTPRCNTLEAQKKLNTFYLRELAPPSAYDTIPQRDEYEEILTIESEWNLHEESRLDLSNLPQNAAQLEEWYYELRRTNREAVAPFFRFLAEESSLEQLAFYVCLEAQVDGRFDDTIALSQIGMLGDMKLAIAENFWDEMGLGNLEGMHTLLFGKAEPHFRQYLTRFDSSILSSALALKNGNLLSMYALRRWYCVRLLGTLTLLEDTVPYRFSKMVKGMRRHKVPEQVIEYHVLHTKIDVVHGNSLVKRVLLPLATQNPAAIRDICIGCLIRFNVEKDYYEGAGVVMENMRQSLQ
;
A
#
# COMPACT_ATOMS: atom_id res chain seq x y z
N MET A 1 51.07 -34.65 -18.06
CA MET A 1 49.87 -34.24 -18.82
C MET A 1 48.76 -34.04 -17.82
N THR A 2 48.52 -32.79 -17.49
CA THR A 2 47.69 -32.34 -16.37
C THR A 2 46.28 -32.10 -16.89
N THR A 3 45.31 -32.83 -16.34
CA THR A 3 43.88 -32.73 -16.65
C THR A 3 43.30 -31.42 -16.11
N GLN A 4 42.89 -30.52 -17.01
CA GLN A 4 42.04 -29.38 -16.70
C GLN A 4 40.57 -29.82 -16.80
N VAL A 5 39.88 -29.83 -15.66
CA VAL A 5 38.42 -29.95 -15.60
C VAL A 5 37.88 -28.53 -15.66
N ASN A 6 37.22 -28.19 -16.77
CA ASN A 6 36.43 -26.96 -16.89
C ASN A 6 35.20 -27.08 -15.99
N LEU A 7 35.14 -26.24 -14.95
CA LEU A 7 33.92 -25.93 -14.22
C LEU A 7 33.16 -24.88 -15.02
N GLU A 8 32.15 -25.31 -15.78
CA GLU A 8 31.14 -24.40 -16.31
C GLU A 8 30.29 -23.90 -15.12
N ALA A 9 30.47 -22.63 -14.77
CA ALA A 9 29.57 -21.93 -13.89
C ALA A 9 28.26 -21.69 -14.65
N THR A 10 27.23 -22.49 -14.37
CA THR A 10 25.87 -22.20 -14.81
C THR A 10 25.37 -20.95 -14.11
N SER A 11 25.34 -19.83 -14.83
CA SER A 11 24.68 -18.61 -14.40
C SER A 11 23.18 -18.87 -14.32
N ASN A 12 22.65 -19.15 -13.13
CA ASN A 12 21.23 -19.05 -12.88
C ASN A 12 20.83 -17.57 -13.00
N THR A 13 20.23 -17.21 -14.13
CA THR A 13 19.58 -15.92 -14.33
C THR A 13 18.32 -15.89 -13.45
N PHE A 14 18.46 -15.34 -12.25
CA PHE A 14 17.33 -14.99 -11.39
C PHE A 14 16.40 -14.07 -12.17
N HIS A 15 15.16 -14.50 -12.37
CA HIS A 15 14.12 -13.66 -12.98
C HIS A 15 13.83 -12.52 -11.99
N SER A 16 14.32 -11.33 -12.32
CA SER A 16 14.05 -10.09 -11.59
C SER A 16 12.57 -9.76 -11.62
N ALA A 17 12.08 -8.99 -10.65
CA ALA A 17 10.71 -8.44 -10.66
C ALA A 17 10.42 -7.43 -11.81
N HIS A 18 11.27 -7.39 -12.86
CA HIS A 18 11.04 -6.67 -14.12
C HIS A 18 9.93 -7.28 -14.99
N ASP A 19 9.39 -8.46 -14.64
CA ASP A 19 8.49 -9.25 -15.50
C ASP A 19 7.08 -8.66 -15.76
N VAL A 20 6.83 -7.38 -15.47
CA VAL A 20 5.53 -6.72 -15.75
C VAL A 20 5.65 -5.53 -16.72
N GLU A 21 6.86 -5.02 -16.97
CA GLU A 21 7.05 -3.89 -17.89
C GLU A 21 7.20 -4.36 -19.34
N THR A 22 6.28 -3.93 -20.19
CA THR A 22 6.38 -4.06 -21.65
C THR A 22 6.87 -2.75 -22.28
N ALA A 23 7.26 -2.78 -23.56
CA ALA A 23 7.63 -1.58 -24.31
C ALA A 23 6.52 -0.52 -24.38
N ASP A 24 5.26 -0.92 -24.17
CA ASP A 24 4.09 -0.04 -24.18
C ASP A 24 3.67 0.43 -22.79
N THR A 25 4.46 0.11 -21.74
CA THR A 25 4.16 0.54 -20.37
C THR A 25 4.16 2.08 -20.30
N PRO A 26 3.06 2.71 -19.84
CA PRO A 26 3.04 4.15 -19.65
C PRO A 26 4.17 4.59 -18.73
N ARG A 27 4.81 5.73 -19.03
CA ARG A 27 5.94 6.27 -18.24
C ARG A 27 5.65 6.25 -16.75
N CYS A 28 4.46 6.69 -16.34
CA CYS A 28 4.00 6.72 -14.95
C CYS A 28 3.95 5.36 -14.26
N ASN A 29 3.89 4.24 -14.98
CA ASN A 29 3.85 2.88 -14.44
C ASN A 29 5.23 2.19 -14.42
N THR A 30 6.26 2.80 -14.99
CA THR A 30 7.62 2.23 -14.95
C THR A 30 8.22 2.30 -13.55
N LEU A 31 9.09 1.34 -13.23
CA LEU A 31 9.82 1.27 -11.97
C LEU A 31 10.67 2.51 -11.74
N GLU A 32 11.31 3.03 -12.79
CA GLU A 32 12.12 4.25 -12.70
C GLU A 32 11.28 5.47 -12.34
N ALA A 33 10.11 5.65 -12.97
CA ALA A 33 9.20 6.74 -12.59
C ALA A 33 8.68 6.58 -11.16
N GLN A 34 8.32 5.37 -10.74
CA GLN A 34 7.80 5.12 -9.40
C GLN A 34 8.87 5.25 -8.31
N LYS A 35 10.13 4.88 -8.58
CA LYS A 35 11.28 5.17 -7.70
C LYS A 35 11.51 6.68 -7.58
N LYS A 36 11.38 7.42 -8.68
CA LYS A 36 11.53 8.88 -8.69
C LYS A 36 10.46 9.55 -7.85
N LEU A 37 9.19 9.17 -8.04
CA LEU A 37 8.08 9.65 -7.20
C LEU A 37 8.31 9.29 -5.72
N ASN A 38 8.65 8.04 -5.42
CA ASN A 38 8.87 7.59 -4.05
C ASN A 38 9.99 8.39 -3.35
N THR A 39 11.13 8.55 -4.02
CA THR A 39 12.26 9.33 -3.52
C THR A 39 11.86 10.78 -3.25
N PHE A 40 11.09 11.38 -4.15
CA PHE A 40 10.58 12.73 -3.98
C PHE A 40 9.65 12.84 -2.76
N TYR A 41 8.69 11.92 -2.62
CA TYR A 41 7.75 11.92 -1.49
C TYR A 41 8.43 11.70 -0.14
N LEU A 42 9.42 10.80 -0.06
CA LEU A 42 10.18 10.58 1.16
C LEU A 42 10.97 11.84 1.59
N ARG A 43 11.41 12.66 0.62
CA ARG A 43 12.07 13.94 0.89
C ARG A 43 11.08 15.04 1.30
N GLU A 44 9.89 15.07 0.72
CA GLU A 44 8.79 15.96 1.16
C GLU A 44 8.40 15.69 2.63
N LEU A 45 8.37 14.42 3.02
CA LEU A 45 8.08 13.95 4.37
C LEU A 45 9.34 13.77 5.25
N ALA A 46 10.46 14.37 4.84
CA ALA A 46 11.71 14.28 5.58
C ALA A 46 11.56 14.92 6.98
N PRO A 47 12.18 14.35 8.02
CA PRO A 47 12.17 14.98 9.33
C PRO A 47 12.83 16.37 9.29
N PRO A 48 12.48 17.29 10.20
CA PRO A 48 13.10 18.62 10.23
C PRO A 48 14.64 18.62 10.34
N SER A 49 15.24 17.55 10.86
CA SER A 49 16.69 17.37 10.91
C SER A 49 17.35 17.13 9.55
N ALA A 50 16.57 16.82 8.51
CA ALA A 50 17.01 16.59 7.13
C ALA A 50 16.38 17.62 6.17
N TYR A 51 16.12 18.84 6.66
CA TYR A 51 15.44 19.90 5.90
C TYR A 51 16.17 20.30 4.60
N ASP A 52 17.48 20.09 4.55
CA ASP A 52 18.34 20.32 3.39
C ASP A 52 18.08 19.33 2.24
N THR A 53 17.42 18.21 2.52
CA THR A 53 17.00 17.23 1.52
C THR A 53 15.62 17.55 0.92
N ILE A 54 14.84 18.45 1.51
CA ILE A 54 13.47 18.75 1.05
C ILE A 54 13.51 19.24 -0.41
N PRO A 55 12.61 18.75 -1.30
CA PRO A 55 12.65 19.11 -2.70
C PRO A 55 12.50 20.60 -2.96
N GLN A 56 13.23 21.08 -3.96
CA GLN A 56 13.18 22.47 -4.40
C GLN A 56 12.16 22.66 -5.54
N ARG A 57 11.77 23.92 -5.78
CA ARG A 57 10.70 24.28 -6.71
C ARG A 57 10.88 23.72 -8.13
N ASP A 58 12.11 23.66 -8.62
CA ASP A 58 12.47 23.17 -9.95
C ASP A 58 12.27 21.64 -10.10
N GLU A 59 12.32 20.88 -9.01
CA GLU A 59 12.08 19.44 -9.03
C GLU A 59 10.58 19.10 -9.22
N TYR A 60 9.68 20.02 -8.86
CA TYR A 60 8.23 19.78 -8.90
C TYR A 60 7.67 19.64 -10.32
N GLU A 61 8.24 20.32 -11.33
CA GLU A 61 7.65 20.36 -12.67
C GLU A 61 7.56 18.96 -13.28
N GLU A 62 8.65 18.20 -13.22
CA GLU A 62 8.69 16.83 -13.73
C GLU A 62 7.79 15.90 -12.91
N ILE A 63 7.81 16.04 -11.58
CA ILE A 63 7.00 15.23 -10.67
C ILE A 63 5.50 15.43 -10.93
N LEU A 64 5.05 16.68 -11.02
CA LEU A 64 3.66 17.01 -11.34
C LEU A 64 3.24 16.48 -12.72
N THR A 65 4.17 16.42 -13.68
CA THR A 65 3.90 15.82 -14.99
C THR A 65 3.66 14.32 -14.87
N ILE A 66 4.52 13.59 -14.14
CA ILE A 66 4.34 12.14 -13.91
C ILE A 66 3.05 11.87 -13.12
N GLU A 67 2.76 12.66 -12.09
CA GLU A 67 1.52 12.56 -11.29
C GLU A 67 0.27 12.79 -12.13
N SER A 68 0.29 13.77 -13.04
CA SER A 68 -0.82 14.07 -13.94
C SER A 68 -1.07 12.93 -14.93
N GLU A 69 0.01 12.41 -15.55
CA GLU A 69 -0.06 11.23 -16.41
C GLU A 69 -0.60 10.01 -15.67
N TRP A 70 -0.17 9.82 -14.42
CA TRP A 70 -0.63 8.70 -13.60
C TRP A 70 -2.12 8.81 -13.27
N ASN A 71 -2.59 9.98 -12.82
CA ASN A 71 -4.02 10.17 -12.55
C ASN A 71 -4.86 9.97 -13.82
N LEU A 72 -4.45 10.49 -14.97
CA LEU A 72 -5.14 10.27 -16.23
C LEU A 72 -5.17 8.79 -16.62
N HIS A 73 -4.07 8.07 -16.42
CA HIS A 73 -4.01 6.64 -16.66
C HIS A 73 -4.99 5.88 -15.77
N GLU A 74 -4.95 6.10 -14.45
CA GLU A 74 -5.84 5.40 -13.53
C GLU A 74 -7.32 5.77 -13.76
N GLU A 75 -7.63 7.04 -14.04
CA GLU A 75 -8.98 7.49 -14.39
C GLU A 75 -9.51 6.84 -15.67
N SER A 76 -8.65 6.59 -16.67
CA SER A 76 -9.04 5.93 -17.92
C SER A 76 -9.50 4.48 -17.73
N ARG A 77 -9.15 3.86 -16.59
CA ARG A 77 -9.51 2.49 -16.23
C ARG A 77 -10.81 2.39 -15.44
N LEU A 78 -11.42 3.52 -15.07
CA LEU A 78 -12.59 3.55 -14.19
C LEU A 78 -13.89 3.51 -14.97
N ASP A 79 -14.86 2.73 -14.48
CA ASP A 79 -16.25 2.89 -14.85
C ASP A 79 -16.92 3.91 -13.93
N LEU A 80 -17.25 5.08 -14.49
CA LEU A 80 -17.89 6.18 -13.78
C LEU A 80 -19.36 6.38 -14.18
N SER A 81 -19.96 5.42 -14.88
CA SER A 81 -21.32 5.52 -15.43
C SER A 81 -22.41 5.51 -14.35
N ASN A 82 -22.18 4.78 -13.25
CA ASN A 82 -23.18 4.53 -12.21
C ASN A 82 -22.70 4.95 -10.82
N LEU A 83 -22.18 6.18 -10.70
CA LEU A 83 -21.77 6.72 -9.40
C LEU A 83 -22.99 7.11 -8.54
N PRO A 84 -22.91 6.96 -7.22
CA PRO A 84 -23.95 7.42 -6.30
C PRO A 84 -24.17 8.94 -6.38
N GLN A 85 -25.41 9.38 -6.19
CA GLN A 85 -25.79 10.80 -6.30
C GLN A 85 -25.99 11.49 -4.95
N ASN A 86 -26.07 10.71 -3.87
CA ASN A 86 -26.26 11.20 -2.51
C ASN A 86 -25.59 10.26 -1.49
N ALA A 87 -25.54 10.68 -0.22
CA ALA A 87 -24.87 9.93 0.84
C ALA A 87 -25.46 8.53 1.07
N ALA A 88 -26.79 8.35 1.00
CA ALA A 88 -27.40 7.04 1.20
C ALA A 88 -26.97 6.04 0.11
N GLN A 89 -27.00 6.47 -1.16
CA GLN A 89 -26.49 5.67 -2.27
C GLN A 89 -24.99 5.43 -2.19
N LEU A 90 -24.22 6.40 -1.68
CA LEU A 90 -22.77 6.25 -1.47
C LEU A 90 -22.47 5.15 -0.46
N GLU A 91 -23.24 5.04 0.61
CA GLU A 91 -23.08 3.97 1.59
C GLU A 91 -23.27 2.59 0.96
N GLU A 92 -24.39 2.39 0.26
CA GLU A 92 -24.70 1.13 -0.42
C GLU A 92 -23.62 0.78 -1.45
N TRP A 93 -23.24 1.76 -2.28
CA TRP A 93 -22.19 1.61 -3.28
C TRP A 93 -20.84 1.23 -2.67
N TYR A 94 -20.45 1.88 -1.57
CA TYR A 94 -19.17 1.62 -0.92
C TYR A 94 -19.10 0.19 -0.36
N TYR A 95 -20.15 -0.29 0.31
CA TYR A 95 -20.14 -1.64 0.86
C TYR A 95 -20.15 -2.72 -0.22
N GLU A 96 -20.76 -2.46 -1.38
CA GLU A 96 -20.70 -3.35 -2.53
C GLU A 96 -19.29 -3.37 -3.17
N LEU A 97 -18.63 -2.21 -3.29
CA LEU A 97 -17.23 -2.14 -3.71
C LEU A 97 -16.33 -2.92 -2.75
N ARG A 98 -16.49 -2.74 -1.44
CA ARG A 98 -15.75 -3.46 -0.41
C ARG A 98 -15.95 -4.98 -0.51
N ARG A 99 -17.18 -5.44 -0.75
CA ARG A 99 -17.48 -6.86 -0.98
C ARG A 99 -16.75 -7.40 -2.22
N THR A 100 -16.83 -6.67 -3.32
CA THR A 100 -16.14 -6.99 -4.58
C THR A 100 -14.62 -7.04 -4.39
N ASN A 101 -14.07 -6.06 -3.67
CA ASN A 101 -12.66 -6.04 -3.31
C ASN A 101 -12.25 -7.29 -2.55
N ARG A 102 -12.99 -7.63 -1.49
CA ARG A 102 -12.74 -8.80 -0.67
C ARG A 102 -12.72 -10.08 -1.49
N GLU A 103 -13.63 -10.23 -2.45
CA GLU A 103 -13.68 -11.39 -3.34
C GLU A 103 -12.49 -11.45 -4.28
N ALA A 104 -12.12 -10.31 -4.88
CA ALA A 104 -10.98 -10.22 -5.80
C ALA A 104 -9.65 -10.62 -5.15
N VAL A 105 -9.40 -10.18 -3.91
CA VAL A 105 -8.12 -10.42 -3.23
C VAL A 105 -8.11 -11.71 -2.39
N ALA A 106 -9.26 -12.36 -2.20
CA ALA A 106 -9.37 -13.54 -1.35
C ALA A 106 -8.47 -14.73 -1.75
N PRO A 107 -8.25 -15.05 -3.05
CA PRO A 107 -7.34 -16.12 -3.44
C PRO A 107 -5.90 -15.88 -2.95
N PHE A 108 -5.37 -14.67 -3.15
CA PHE A 108 -4.01 -14.30 -2.72
C PHE A 108 -3.85 -14.42 -1.20
N PHE A 109 -4.77 -13.85 -0.42
CA PHE A 109 -4.67 -13.92 1.04
C PHE A 109 -4.97 -15.33 1.61
N ARG A 110 -5.76 -16.15 0.92
CA ARG A 110 -5.91 -17.57 1.29
C ARG A 110 -4.59 -18.31 1.09
N PHE A 111 -3.94 -18.10 -0.06
CA PHE A 111 -2.63 -18.65 -0.36
C PHE A 111 -1.60 -18.27 0.73
N LEU A 112 -1.51 -16.99 1.11
CA LEU A 112 -0.64 -16.55 2.21
C LEU A 112 -0.94 -17.25 3.55
N ALA A 113 -2.21 -17.46 3.85
CA ALA A 113 -2.62 -18.06 5.11
C ALA A 113 -2.35 -19.58 5.17
N GLU A 114 -2.49 -20.29 4.05
CA GLU A 114 -2.67 -21.75 4.04
C GLU A 114 -1.60 -22.51 3.27
N GLU A 115 -0.94 -21.88 2.30
CA GLU A 115 -0.11 -22.58 1.31
C GLU A 115 1.30 -21.99 1.15
N SER A 116 1.49 -20.69 1.31
CA SER A 116 2.78 -20.02 1.13
C SER A 116 3.91 -20.59 1.99
N SER A 117 5.13 -20.55 1.47
CA SER A 117 6.35 -20.80 2.25
C SER A 117 6.67 -19.62 3.16
N LEU A 118 7.59 -19.82 4.11
CA LEU A 118 8.06 -18.74 4.98
C LEU A 118 8.77 -17.64 4.18
N GLU A 119 9.51 -18.01 3.13
CA GLU A 119 10.21 -17.07 2.26
C GLU A 119 9.25 -16.24 1.40
N GLN A 120 8.16 -16.84 0.89
CA GLN A 120 7.12 -16.08 0.20
C GLN A 120 6.40 -15.11 1.14
N LEU A 121 6.11 -15.53 2.38
CA LEU A 121 5.58 -14.62 3.40
C LEU A 121 6.56 -13.50 3.73
N ALA A 122 7.85 -13.83 3.90
CA ALA A 122 8.90 -12.86 4.15
C ALA A 122 9.03 -11.84 3.03
N PHE A 123 8.97 -12.31 1.78
CA PHE A 123 8.97 -11.46 0.59
C PHE A 123 7.83 -10.46 0.66
N TYR A 124 6.62 -10.91 0.96
CA TYR A 124 5.46 -10.02 1.05
C TYR A 124 5.61 -8.97 2.15
N VAL A 125 6.07 -9.36 3.35
CA VAL A 125 6.28 -8.41 4.45
C VAL A 125 7.33 -7.36 4.09
N CYS A 126 8.44 -7.78 3.47
CA CYS A 126 9.46 -6.84 3.00
C CYS A 126 8.98 -5.98 1.82
N LEU A 127 7.97 -6.41 1.07
CA LEU A 127 7.36 -5.64 0.00
C LEU A 127 6.43 -4.54 0.57
N GLU A 128 5.59 -4.88 1.55
CA GLU A 128 4.79 -3.90 2.32
C GLU A 128 5.70 -2.85 2.99
N ALA A 129 6.89 -3.25 3.43
CA ALA A 129 7.82 -2.34 4.08
C ALA A 129 8.36 -1.21 3.22
N GLN A 130 8.26 -1.33 1.89
CA GLN A 130 8.65 -0.25 0.99
C GLN A 130 7.61 0.88 0.94
N VAL A 131 6.40 0.63 1.45
CA VAL A 131 5.25 1.55 1.30
C VAL A 131 4.64 2.01 2.62
N ASP A 132 4.72 1.19 3.68
CA ASP A 132 3.99 1.46 4.93
C ASP A 132 4.74 2.36 5.93
N GLY A 133 6.02 2.70 5.69
CA GLY A 133 6.88 3.36 6.69
C GLY A 133 6.53 4.80 7.09
N ARG A 134 5.47 5.40 6.51
CA ARG A 134 5.03 6.80 6.72
C ARG A 134 3.51 6.94 6.71
N PHE A 135 2.80 5.87 7.06
CA PHE A 135 1.34 5.90 7.05
C PHE A 135 0.78 6.93 8.05
N ASP A 136 1.42 7.09 9.20
CA ASP A 136 1.05 8.09 10.20
C ASP A 136 1.06 9.53 9.67
N ASP A 137 2.08 9.91 8.88
CA ASP A 137 2.15 11.21 8.19
C ASP A 137 0.97 11.39 7.21
N THR A 138 0.57 10.32 6.51
CA THR A 138 -0.58 10.34 5.59
C THR A 138 -1.89 10.63 6.33
N ILE A 139 -2.11 9.96 7.48
CA ILE A 139 -3.27 10.22 8.32
C ILE A 139 -3.23 11.65 8.86
N ALA A 140 -2.08 12.13 9.35
CA ALA A 140 -1.93 13.50 9.83
C ALA A 140 -2.30 14.55 8.78
N LEU A 141 -1.80 14.39 7.54
CA LEU A 141 -2.10 15.29 6.42
C LEU A 141 -3.59 15.27 6.05
N SER A 142 -4.25 14.12 6.16
CA SER A 142 -5.69 13.99 5.86
C SER A 142 -6.59 14.79 6.84
N GLN A 143 -6.10 15.12 8.05
CA GLN A 143 -6.83 15.91 9.04
C GLN A 143 -6.93 17.40 8.68
N ILE A 144 -6.03 17.91 7.82
CA ILE A 144 -5.89 19.36 7.59
C ILE A 144 -7.17 19.92 6.95
N GLY A 145 -7.84 20.81 7.69
CA GLY A 145 -9.07 21.48 7.26
C GLY A 145 -10.36 20.71 7.57
N MET A 146 -10.28 19.52 8.18
CA MET A 146 -11.48 18.81 8.66
C MET A 146 -12.14 19.56 9.81
N LEU A 147 -13.46 19.45 9.91
CA LEU A 147 -14.29 20.13 10.91
C LEU A 147 -15.15 19.13 11.69
N GLY A 148 -15.46 19.46 12.94
CA GLY A 148 -16.37 18.68 13.78
C GLY A 148 -15.95 17.23 13.95
N ASP A 149 -16.93 16.32 13.91
CA ASP A 149 -16.71 14.89 14.14
C ASP A 149 -15.83 14.23 13.08
N MET A 150 -15.82 14.73 11.83
CA MET A 150 -14.90 14.23 10.79
C MET A 150 -13.44 14.38 11.23
N LYS A 151 -13.11 15.50 11.89
CA LYS A 151 -11.76 15.73 12.41
C LYS A 151 -11.43 14.79 13.57
N LEU A 152 -12.39 14.55 14.46
CA LEU A 152 -12.20 13.64 15.60
C LEU A 152 -11.98 12.19 15.14
N ALA A 153 -12.74 11.72 14.15
CA ALA A 153 -12.57 10.37 13.61
C ALA A 153 -11.15 10.11 13.09
N ILE A 154 -10.58 11.06 12.33
CA ILE A 154 -9.21 10.95 11.82
C ILE A 154 -8.18 11.19 12.94
N ALA A 155 -8.49 12.02 13.94
CA ALA A 155 -7.62 12.22 15.12
C ALA A 155 -7.51 10.97 15.99
N GLU A 156 -8.61 10.23 16.16
CA GLU A 156 -8.62 8.95 16.87
C GLU A 156 -7.78 7.90 16.14
N ASN A 157 -7.92 7.80 14.81
CA ASN A 157 -7.08 6.95 13.98
C ASN A 157 -5.59 7.33 14.11
N PHE A 158 -5.24 8.61 13.96
CA PHE A 158 -3.86 9.06 14.15
C PHE A 158 -3.31 8.74 15.54
N TRP A 159 -4.12 8.93 16.59
CA TRP A 159 -3.68 8.67 17.95
C TRP A 159 -3.42 7.19 18.21
N ASP A 160 -4.20 6.32 17.56
CA ASP A 160 -3.96 4.88 17.55
C ASP A 160 -2.64 4.53 16.84
N GLU A 161 -2.38 5.09 15.65
CA GLU A 161 -1.10 4.94 14.94
C GLU A 161 0.11 5.38 15.79
N MET A 162 -0.08 6.40 16.64
CA MET A 162 0.92 6.87 17.61
C MET A 162 1.05 5.98 18.86
N GLY A 163 0.47 4.78 18.86
CA GLY A 163 0.50 3.85 19.98
C GLY A 163 -0.20 4.38 21.22
N LEU A 164 -1.20 5.25 21.04
CA LEU A 164 -1.87 5.99 22.12
C LEU A 164 -0.89 6.76 23.02
N GLY A 165 0.21 7.25 22.43
CA GLY A 165 1.27 7.99 23.11
C GLY A 165 2.35 7.11 23.75
N ASN A 166 2.24 5.78 23.64
CA ASN A 166 3.32 4.87 24.00
C ASN A 166 4.26 4.67 22.79
N LEU A 167 5.49 5.15 22.90
CA LEU A 167 6.50 5.01 21.85
C LEU A 167 6.70 3.55 21.41
N GLU A 168 6.75 2.60 22.34
CA GLU A 168 6.96 1.18 21.98
C GLU A 168 5.77 0.58 21.22
N GLY A 169 4.58 1.17 21.38
CA GLY A 169 3.36 0.80 20.69
C GLY A 169 3.09 1.57 19.40
N MET A 170 3.94 2.54 19.01
CA MET A 170 3.79 3.26 17.75
C MET A 170 3.91 2.28 16.58
N HIS A 171 2.93 2.30 15.68
CA HIS A 171 2.78 1.30 14.62
C HIS A 171 4.00 1.25 13.70
N THR A 172 4.51 2.41 13.30
CA THR A 172 5.72 2.54 12.46
C THR A 172 6.94 1.89 13.11
N LEU A 173 7.09 1.98 14.44
CA LEU A 173 8.18 1.32 15.16
C LEU A 173 7.97 -0.18 15.32
N LEU A 174 6.73 -0.63 15.53
CA LEU A 174 6.40 -2.06 15.58
C LEU A 174 6.70 -2.74 14.25
N PHE A 175 6.30 -2.11 13.14
CA PHE A 175 6.55 -2.64 11.81
C PHE A 175 8.04 -2.65 11.44
N GLY A 176 8.77 -1.59 11.82
CA GLY A 176 10.23 -1.52 11.66
C GLY A 176 11.01 -2.62 12.39
N LYS A 177 10.42 -3.27 13.42
CA LYS A 177 10.99 -4.45 14.09
C LYS A 177 10.71 -5.74 13.33
N ALA A 178 9.58 -5.83 12.61
CA ALA A 178 9.18 -7.03 11.88
C ALA A 178 10.02 -7.25 10.62
N GLU A 179 10.26 -6.18 9.85
CA GLU A 179 10.93 -6.23 8.55
C GLU A 179 12.31 -6.93 8.60
N PRO A 180 13.24 -6.60 9.52
CA PRO A 180 14.55 -7.23 9.55
C PRO A 180 14.49 -8.73 9.85
N HIS A 181 13.50 -9.16 10.66
CA HIS A 181 13.28 -10.58 10.94
C HIS A 181 12.86 -11.34 9.69
N PHE A 182 12.02 -10.75 8.83
CA PHE A 182 11.62 -11.40 7.59
C PHE A 182 12.71 -11.35 6.52
N ARG A 183 13.45 -10.23 6.43
CA ARG A 183 14.53 -10.05 5.45
C ARG A 183 15.60 -11.14 5.48
N GLN A 184 15.89 -11.73 6.65
CA GLN A 184 16.89 -12.80 6.76
C GLN A 184 16.53 -14.06 5.94
N TYR A 185 15.24 -14.30 5.70
CA TYR A 185 14.75 -15.44 4.91
C TYR A 185 14.87 -15.23 3.40
N LEU A 186 15.26 -14.03 2.96
CA LEU A 186 15.38 -13.67 1.55
C LEU A 186 16.82 -13.67 1.03
N THR A 187 17.80 -13.98 1.87
CA THR A 187 19.24 -13.88 1.57
C THR A 187 19.72 -14.69 0.37
N ARG A 188 19.00 -15.73 -0.04
CA ARG A 188 19.32 -16.56 -1.22
C ARG A 188 18.75 -16.03 -2.53
N PHE A 189 17.84 -15.06 -2.48
CA PHE A 189 17.25 -14.45 -3.67
C PHE A 189 17.99 -13.17 -4.02
N ASP A 190 18.01 -12.85 -5.31
CA ASP A 190 18.53 -11.57 -5.75
C ASP A 190 17.68 -10.42 -5.17
N SER A 191 18.33 -9.32 -4.75
CA SER A 191 17.64 -8.18 -4.15
C SER A 191 16.60 -7.54 -5.07
N SER A 192 16.70 -7.75 -6.39
CA SER A 192 15.72 -7.29 -7.37
C SER A 192 14.33 -7.89 -7.23
N ILE A 193 14.14 -8.99 -6.48
CA ILE A 193 12.78 -9.50 -6.22
C ILE A 193 11.91 -8.45 -5.51
N LEU A 194 12.53 -7.58 -4.70
CA LEU A 194 11.87 -6.50 -3.99
C LEU A 194 11.67 -5.25 -4.86
N SER A 195 12.28 -5.17 -6.05
CA SER A 195 12.16 -4.00 -6.93
C SER A 195 10.89 -4.07 -7.76
N SER A 196 9.78 -3.53 -7.25
CA SER A 196 8.47 -3.60 -7.90
C SER A 196 7.84 -2.23 -8.07
N ALA A 197 7.54 -1.84 -9.31
CA ALA A 197 6.78 -0.62 -9.60
C ALA A 197 5.40 -0.68 -8.97
N LEU A 198 4.75 -1.85 -9.00
CA LEU A 198 3.43 -2.08 -8.43
C LEU A 198 3.42 -1.93 -6.90
N ALA A 199 4.47 -2.41 -6.22
CA ALA A 199 4.64 -2.17 -4.80
C ALA A 199 4.76 -0.67 -4.54
N LEU A 200 5.70 0.03 -5.20
CA LEU A 200 5.88 1.46 -5.02
C LEU A 200 4.59 2.26 -5.31
N LYS A 201 3.84 1.90 -6.35
CA LYS A 201 2.53 2.50 -6.66
C LYS A 201 1.55 2.43 -5.48
N ASN A 202 1.52 1.30 -4.76
CA ASN A 202 0.60 1.09 -3.64
C ASN A 202 0.79 2.14 -2.52
N GLY A 203 2.03 2.51 -2.21
CA GLY A 203 2.36 3.57 -1.24
C GLY A 203 2.36 4.98 -1.85
N ASN A 204 2.96 5.14 -3.03
CA ASN A 204 3.08 6.42 -3.71
C ASN A 204 1.73 7.07 -4.00
N LEU A 205 0.67 6.27 -4.22
CA LEU A 205 -0.69 6.79 -4.41
C LEU A 205 -1.16 7.58 -3.17
N LEU A 206 -0.95 7.03 -1.97
CA LEU A 206 -1.31 7.66 -0.71
C LEU A 206 -0.51 8.93 -0.51
N SER A 207 0.82 8.86 -0.69
CA SER A 207 1.71 10.01 -0.59
C SER A 207 1.34 11.13 -1.55
N MET A 208 1.07 10.81 -2.82
CA MET A 208 0.61 11.78 -3.81
C MET A 208 -0.68 12.47 -3.35
N TYR A 209 -1.70 11.71 -2.96
CA TYR A 209 -2.97 12.28 -2.55
C TYR A 209 -2.92 13.05 -1.22
N ALA A 210 -2.01 12.68 -0.31
CA ALA A 210 -1.77 13.40 0.94
C ALA A 210 -1.01 14.71 0.72
N LEU A 211 0.04 14.70 -0.08
CA LEU A 211 0.90 15.87 -0.33
C LEU A 211 0.26 16.89 -1.28
N ARG A 212 -0.62 16.45 -2.17
CA ARG A 212 -1.32 17.33 -3.12
C ARG A 212 -2.71 17.66 -2.60
N ARG A 213 -2.82 18.82 -1.94
CA ARG A 213 -4.06 19.22 -1.23
C ARG A 213 -5.33 19.25 -2.11
N TRP A 214 -5.19 19.40 -3.42
CA TRP A 214 -6.30 19.33 -4.39
C TRP A 214 -6.87 17.91 -4.57
N TYR A 215 -6.15 16.86 -4.15
CA TYR A 215 -6.64 15.47 -4.13
C TYR A 215 -7.20 15.02 -2.77
N CYS A 216 -7.35 15.93 -1.80
CA CYS A 216 -7.81 15.57 -0.44
C CYS A 216 -9.11 14.74 -0.38
N VAL A 217 -10.05 14.95 -1.29
CA VAL A 217 -11.31 14.17 -1.31
C VAL A 217 -11.07 12.75 -1.84
N ARG A 218 -10.19 12.60 -2.84
CA ARG A 218 -9.76 11.29 -3.34
C ARG A 218 -8.98 10.54 -2.26
N LEU A 219 -8.10 11.23 -1.52
CA LEU A 219 -7.39 10.68 -0.37
C LEU A 219 -8.35 10.02 0.62
N LEU A 220 -9.45 10.69 0.98
CA LEU A 220 -10.42 10.14 1.92
C LEU A 220 -11.04 8.82 1.42
N GLY A 221 -11.40 8.74 0.14
CA GLY A 221 -11.88 7.49 -0.46
C GLY A 221 -10.82 6.39 -0.44
N THR A 222 -9.60 6.72 -0.86
CA THR A 222 -8.44 5.81 -0.87
C THR A 222 -8.12 5.28 0.53
N LEU A 223 -8.06 6.16 1.54
CA LEU A 223 -7.82 5.80 2.94
C LEU A 223 -8.93 4.93 3.50
N THR A 224 -10.19 5.25 3.20
CA THR A 224 -11.34 4.47 3.72
C THR A 224 -11.29 3.03 3.25
N LEU A 225 -11.04 2.80 1.95
CA LEU A 225 -10.92 1.45 1.42
C LEU A 225 -9.68 0.72 1.94
N LEU A 226 -8.54 1.42 2.10
CA LEU A 226 -7.34 0.86 2.72
C LEU A 226 -7.69 0.34 4.12
N GLU A 227 -8.14 1.21 5.01
CA GLU A 227 -8.42 0.95 6.42
C GLU A 227 -9.43 -0.18 6.62
N ASP A 228 -10.52 -0.18 5.86
CA ASP A 228 -11.57 -1.20 5.98
C ASP A 228 -11.14 -2.59 5.46
N THR A 229 -10.07 -2.66 4.66
CA THR A 229 -9.53 -3.94 4.17
C THR A 229 -8.38 -4.47 5.03
N VAL A 230 -7.72 -3.63 5.85
CA VAL A 230 -6.58 -4.00 6.71
C VAL A 230 -6.85 -5.20 7.65
N PRO A 231 -8.00 -5.28 8.35
CA PRO A 231 -8.25 -6.39 9.26
C PRO A 231 -8.27 -7.76 8.58
N TYR A 232 -8.71 -7.80 7.32
CA TYR A 232 -8.85 -9.05 6.57
C TYR A 232 -7.51 -9.66 6.17
N ARG A 233 -6.85 -9.11 5.14
CA ARG A 233 -5.57 -8.52 5.43
C ARG A 233 -4.62 -9.30 6.31
N PHE A 234 -4.37 -8.65 7.44
CA PHE A 234 -3.48 -9.14 8.44
C PHE A 234 -4.03 -10.34 9.19
N SER A 235 -5.34 -10.57 9.30
CA SER A 235 -5.84 -11.83 9.86
C SER A 235 -5.35 -13.05 9.08
N LYS A 236 -5.22 -12.91 7.75
CA LYS A 236 -4.71 -13.97 6.86
C LYS A 236 -3.19 -14.08 6.94
N MET A 237 -2.47 -12.96 6.97
CA MET A 237 -1.02 -12.98 7.17
C MET A 237 -0.64 -13.59 8.52
N VAL A 238 -1.28 -13.18 9.62
CA VAL A 238 -1.08 -13.71 10.97
C VAL A 238 -1.33 -15.22 11.02
N LYS A 239 -2.37 -15.71 10.34
CA LYS A 239 -2.61 -17.16 10.21
C LYS A 239 -1.42 -17.86 9.52
N GLY A 240 -0.91 -17.30 8.42
CA GLY A 240 0.27 -17.81 7.72
C GLY A 240 1.54 -17.78 8.57
N MET A 241 1.81 -16.67 9.26
CA MET A 241 2.96 -16.49 10.14
C MET A 241 2.95 -17.47 11.32
N ARG A 242 1.79 -17.68 11.96
CA ARG A 242 1.63 -18.66 13.04
C ARG A 242 1.81 -20.10 12.55
N ARG A 243 1.37 -20.43 11.33
CA ARG A 243 1.62 -21.73 10.69
C ARG A 243 3.13 -22.01 10.58
N HIS A 244 3.93 -20.98 10.28
CA HIS A 244 5.40 -21.07 10.23
C HIS A 244 6.09 -20.80 11.57
N LYS A 245 5.34 -20.68 12.68
CA LYS A 245 5.87 -20.45 14.04
C LYS A 245 6.73 -19.19 14.18
N VAL A 246 6.42 -18.13 13.41
CA VAL A 246 7.06 -16.82 13.59
C VAL A 246 6.77 -16.33 15.02
N PRO A 247 7.75 -15.81 15.77
CA PRO A 247 7.54 -15.34 17.13
C PRO A 247 6.47 -14.26 17.24
N GLU A 248 5.60 -14.31 18.26
CA GLU A 248 4.49 -13.33 18.41
C GLU A 248 4.98 -11.88 18.50
N GLN A 249 6.12 -11.63 19.15
CA GLN A 249 6.75 -10.31 19.24
C GLN A 249 7.16 -9.71 17.87
N VAL A 250 7.33 -10.56 16.85
CA VAL A 250 7.67 -10.11 15.48
C VAL A 250 6.40 -9.71 14.72
N ILE A 251 5.27 -10.36 15.03
CA ILE A 251 4.00 -10.16 14.29
C ILE A 251 3.03 -9.25 15.03
N GLU A 252 3.46 -8.62 16.13
CA GLU A 252 2.65 -7.74 16.98
C GLU A 252 1.91 -6.66 16.17
N TYR A 253 2.62 -5.98 15.26
CA TYR A 253 2.02 -5.02 14.32
C TYR A 253 0.83 -5.63 13.57
N HIS A 254 1.02 -6.80 12.94
CA HIS A 254 -0.01 -7.45 12.15
C HIS A 254 -1.18 -7.91 13.03
N VAL A 255 -0.91 -8.38 14.24
CA VAL A 255 -1.94 -8.83 15.19
C VAL A 255 -2.81 -7.66 15.65
N LEU A 256 -2.21 -6.52 15.96
CA LEU A 256 -2.89 -5.32 16.44
C LEU A 256 -4.01 -4.88 15.48
N HIS A 257 -3.65 -4.82 14.21
CA HIS A 257 -4.50 -4.43 13.09
C HIS A 257 -5.54 -5.50 12.68
N THR A 258 -5.55 -6.70 13.28
CA THR A 258 -6.64 -7.67 13.04
C THR A 258 -7.96 -7.31 13.75
N LYS A 259 -7.90 -6.45 14.77
CA LYS A 259 -9.06 -6.13 15.63
C LYS A 259 -9.39 -4.64 15.64
N ILE A 260 -8.37 -3.77 15.68
CA ILE A 260 -8.56 -2.34 15.91
C ILE A 260 -9.12 -1.64 14.66
N ASP A 261 -8.62 -1.96 13.47
CA ASP A 261 -8.98 -1.21 12.25
C ASP A 261 -10.38 -1.51 11.71
N VAL A 262 -11.08 -2.53 12.25
CA VAL A 262 -12.52 -2.72 12.01
C VAL A 262 -13.29 -1.46 12.45
N VAL A 263 -12.80 -0.78 13.49
CA VAL A 263 -13.38 0.46 14.01
C VAL A 263 -13.01 1.65 13.11
N HIS A 264 -11.77 1.72 12.62
CA HIS A 264 -11.28 2.82 11.79
C HIS A 264 -11.95 2.87 10.42
N GLY A 265 -11.98 1.75 9.68
CA GLY A 265 -12.64 1.68 8.37
C GLY A 265 -14.12 2.08 8.45
N ASN A 266 -14.85 1.53 9.43
CA ASN A 266 -16.25 1.91 9.64
C ASN A 266 -16.40 3.39 10.08
N SER A 267 -15.49 3.91 10.89
CA SER A 267 -15.50 5.32 11.30
C SER A 267 -15.26 6.25 10.12
N LEU A 268 -14.33 5.93 9.21
CA LEU A 268 -14.10 6.72 8.01
C LEU A 268 -15.33 6.74 7.10
N VAL A 269 -16.03 5.62 6.91
CA VAL A 269 -17.31 5.62 6.17
C VAL A 269 -18.34 6.51 6.90
N LYS A 270 -18.66 6.17 8.15
CA LYS A 270 -19.82 6.72 8.86
C LYS A 270 -19.65 8.15 9.35
N ARG A 271 -18.44 8.50 9.78
CA ARG A 271 -18.12 9.78 10.41
C ARG A 271 -17.36 10.73 9.50
N VAL A 272 -16.82 10.26 8.36
CA VAL A 272 -16.09 11.11 7.40
C VAL A 272 -16.78 11.16 6.04
N LEU A 273 -16.86 10.04 5.31
CA LEU A 273 -17.38 10.03 3.93
C LEU A 273 -18.85 10.44 3.84
N LEU A 274 -19.72 9.82 4.65
CA LEU A 274 -21.17 10.12 4.59
C LEU A 274 -21.50 11.56 5.05
N PRO A 275 -20.91 12.10 6.13
CA PRO A 275 -21.09 13.50 6.47
C PRO A 275 -20.57 14.46 5.40
N LEU A 276 -19.39 14.18 4.82
CA LEU A 276 -18.84 14.99 3.73
C LEU A 276 -19.77 14.98 2.50
N ALA A 277 -20.25 13.80 2.09
CA ALA A 277 -21.18 13.63 0.98
C ALA A 277 -22.54 14.32 1.24
N THR A 278 -22.98 14.36 2.50
CA THR A 278 -24.21 15.06 2.92
C THR A 278 -24.03 16.58 2.84
N GLN A 279 -22.90 17.10 3.32
CA GLN A 279 -22.60 18.53 3.32
C GLN A 279 -22.30 19.06 1.91
N ASN A 280 -21.61 18.26 1.09
CA ASN A 280 -21.24 18.62 -0.27
C ASN A 280 -21.37 17.40 -1.21
N PRO A 281 -22.54 17.20 -1.83
CA PRO A 281 -22.76 16.09 -2.76
C PRO A 281 -21.80 16.09 -3.97
N ALA A 282 -21.21 17.23 -4.35
CA ALA A 282 -20.23 17.26 -5.43
C ALA A 282 -18.94 16.49 -5.10
N ALA A 283 -18.62 16.31 -3.81
CA ALA A 283 -17.47 15.53 -3.36
C ALA A 283 -17.62 14.02 -3.62
N ILE A 284 -18.85 13.52 -3.79
CA ILE A 284 -19.13 12.08 -3.95
C ILE A 284 -18.35 11.49 -5.13
N ARG A 285 -18.24 12.24 -6.25
CA ARG A 285 -17.51 11.78 -7.41
C ARG A 285 -16.04 11.51 -7.10
N ASP A 286 -15.36 12.44 -6.43
CA ASP A 286 -13.94 12.28 -6.08
C ASP A 286 -13.72 11.23 -4.97
N ILE A 287 -14.67 11.08 -4.03
CA ILE A 287 -14.64 9.97 -3.06
C ILE A 287 -14.63 8.63 -3.83
N CYS A 288 -15.56 8.46 -4.78
CA CYS A 288 -15.67 7.23 -5.55
C CYS A 288 -14.42 6.97 -6.41
N ILE A 289 -13.88 8.00 -7.06
CA ILE A 289 -12.63 7.91 -7.83
C ILE A 289 -11.48 7.44 -6.92
N GLY A 290 -11.33 8.03 -5.73
CA GLY A 290 -10.31 7.62 -4.76
C GLY A 290 -10.42 6.16 -4.34
N CYS A 291 -11.64 5.68 -4.05
CA CYS A 291 -11.89 4.27 -3.73
C CYS A 291 -11.57 3.34 -4.91
N LEU A 292 -12.02 3.68 -6.12
CA LEU A 292 -11.84 2.84 -7.30
C LEU A 292 -10.38 2.76 -7.77
N ILE A 293 -9.64 3.87 -7.70
CA ILE A 293 -8.20 3.87 -8.01
C ILE A 293 -7.47 3.01 -6.99
N ARG A 294 -7.78 3.14 -5.69
CA ARG A 294 -7.22 2.29 -4.65
C ARG A 294 -7.47 0.81 -4.92
N PHE A 295 -8.71 0.45 -5.25
CA PHE A 295 -9.11 -0.91 -5.59
C PHE A 295 -8.27 -1.47 -6.76
N ASN A 296 -8.09 -0.70 -7.84
CA ASN A 296 -7.31 -1.14 -8.99
C ASN A 296 -5.81 -1.28 -8.66
N VAL A 297 -5.23 -0.28 -7.99
CA VAL A 297 -3.80 -0.28 -7.64
C VAL A 297 -3.44 -1.43 -6.71
N GLU A 298 -4.26 -1.71 -5.68
CA GLU A 298 -3.97 -2.82 -4.77
C GLU A 298 -4.19 -4.18 -5.43
N LYS A 299 -5.17 -4.29 -6.35
CA LYS A 299 -5.39 -5.52 -7.12
C LYS A 299 -4.18 -5.82 -8.00
N ASP A 300 -3.72 -4.84 -8.78
CA ASP A 300 -2.52 -4.98 -9.62
C ASP A 300 -1.30 -5.37 -8.76
N TYR A 301 -1.17 -4.75 -7.58
CA TYR A 301 -0.11 -5.05 -6.61
C TYR A 301 -0.14 -6.51 -6.12
N TYR A 302 -1.29 -7.02 -5.68
CA TYR A 302 -1.40 -8.41 -5.23
C TYR A 302 -1.20 -9.43 -6.36
N GLU A 303 -1.71 -9.13 -7.56
CA GLU A 303 -1.47 -9.96 -8.75
C GLU A 303 0.02 -10.03 -9.07
N GLY A 304 0.72 -8.89 -9.11
CA GLY A 304 2.17 -8.83 -9.35
C GLY A 304 2.99 -9.52 -8.27
N ALA A 305 2.64 -9.34 -6.99
CA ALA A 305 3.29 -10.05 -5.89
C ALA A 305 3.09 -11.58 -6.00
N GLY A 306 1.89 -12.02 -6.42
CA GLY A 306 1.58 -13.42 -6.66
C GLY A 306 2.45 -14.05 -7.76
N VAL A 307 2.70 -13.34 -8.85
CA VAL A 307 3.60 -13.80 -9.93
C VAL A 307 5.01 -14.04 -9.42
N VAL A 308 5.59 -13.07 -8.68
CA VAL A 308 6.93 -13.21 -8.11
C VAL A 308 6.98 -14.39 -7.13
N MET A 309 5.96 -14.55 -6.29
CA MET A 309 5.88 -15.68 -5.36
C MET A 309 5.81 -17.02 -6.08
N GLU A 310 5.09 -17.15 -7.19
CA GLU A 310 5.05 -18.40 -7.95
C GLU A 310 6.43 -18.74 -8.53
N ASN A 311 7.15 -17.76 -9.07
CA ASN A 311 8.53 -17.92 -9.54
C ASN A 311 9.47 -18.34 -8.41
N MET A 312 9.30 -17.74 -7.22
CA MET A 312 10.04 -18.17 -6.02
C MET A 312 9.79 -19.66 -5.74
N ARG A 313 8.53 -20.13 -5.77
CA ARG A 313 8.21 -21.55 -5.52
C ARG A 313 8.92 -22.48 -6.50
N GLN A 314 8.92 -22.14 -7.79
CA GLN A 314 9.56 -22.94 -8.83
C GLN A 314 11.07 -23.05 -8.63
N SER A 315 11.73 -22.00 -8.13
CA SER A 315 13.16 -22.02 -7.80
C SER A 315 13.53 -22.86 -6.55
N LEU A 316 12.53 -23.29 -5.76
CA LEU A 316 12.73 -24.12 -4.57
C LEU A 316 12.54 -25.62 -4.81
N GLN A 317 12.05 -25.99 -6.00
CA GLN A 317 11.85 -27.37 -6.44
C GLN A 317 13.07 -27.84 -7.24
#